data_AF-A0A9X0D2U7-F1
#
_entry.id   AF-A0A9X0D2U7-F1
#
_cell.length_a   1.000
_cell.length_b   1.000
_cell.length_c   1.000
_cell.angle_alpha   90.00
_cell.angle_beta   90.00
_cell.angle_gamma   90.00
#
_symmetry.space_group_name_H-M   'P 1'
#
loop_
_entity.id
_entity.type
_entity.pdbx_description
1 polymer ?
#
loop_
_entity_poly.entity_id
_entity_poly.type
_entity_poly.pdbx_seq_one_letter_code
_entity_poly.pdbx_strand_id
1 'polypeptide(L)'
;MVPLDHDMEMRLDVWDTPGHERIERLMWLRGIIHAAIVVYDITNQRTFEKAKTWVKTLQEQTRRNIFIALAGNKADLVSGREVKYEDAQSYAADNNLDLFMEVSAKTGENVENLFVTVLGCNIHMANISAAALKETRPEWTTVPGTVTESTEVKILHLSHNNLTELPTRANMLTNLTVLILNHNKLTQLPESVVELIHLICLYVDNNQLSSLPASMKRLKNLQELDLRNNKLKRICIEDISDLKRLTKLSVEGNPLTLEVIRSLLELRAKNPGRINIDVAGEH
;
A
#
# COMPACT_ATOMS: atom_id res chain seq x y z
N MET A 1 36.21 -0.43 12.97
CA MET A 1 35.12 -1.36 12.62
C MET A 1 33.83 -0.90 13.28
N VAL A 2 33.09 -0.06 12.56
CA VAL A 2 31.64 -0.15 12.38
C VAL A 2 31.49 0.25 10.91
N PRO A 3 31.17 -0.65 9.97
CA PRO A 3 30.91 -0.24 8.61
C PRO A 3 29.56 0.49 8.62
N LEU A 4 29.57 1.73 8.14
CA LEU A 4 28.36 2.43 7.73
C LEU A 4 27.75 1.64 6.57
N ASP A 5 26.48 1.28 6.72
CA ASP A 5 25.70 0.58 5.70
C ASP A 5 25.75 1.35 4.38
N HIS A 6 25.91 0.58 3.31
CA HIS A 6 26.05 1.06 1.95
C HIS A 6 24.84 1.89 1.52
N ASP A 7 25.14 3.04 0.90
CA ASP A 7 24.20 3.80 0.10
C ASP A 7 23.45 2.88 -0.88
N MET A 8 22.20 2.58 -0.57
CA MET A 8 21.30 1.83 -1.43
C MET A 8 20.77 2.79 -2.50
N GLU A 9 21.55 3.02 -3.55
CA GLU A 9 21.07 3.74 -4.74
C GLU A 9 19.89 2.98 -5.35
N MET A 10 18.67 3.49 -5.18
CA MET A 10 17.49 2.97 -5.87
C MET A 10 17.55 3.36 -7.34
N ARG A 11 17.92 2.40 -8.19
CA ARG A 11 17.91 2.58 -9.64
C ARG A 11 16.52 2.27 -10.19
N LEU A 12 15.72 3.32 -10.42
CA LEU A 12 14.44 3.23 -11.12
C LEU A 12 14.71 3.22 -12.63
N ASP A 13 14.72 2.03 -13.24
CA ASP A 13 14.83 1.92 -14.69
C ASP A 13 13.41 1.80 -15.29
N VAL A 14 12.95 2.85 -15.98
CA VAL A 14 11.67 2.87 -16.70
C VAL A 14 11.89 2.34 -18.12
N TRP A 15 11.15 1.30 -18.52
CA TRP A 15 11.27 0.71 -19.86
C TRP A 15 9.99 0.89 -20.67
N ASP A 16 10.04 1.77 -21.67
CA ASP A 16 8.95 1.98 -22.62
C ASP A 16 9.15 1.12 -23.88
N THR A 17 8.49 -0.05 -23.89
CA THR A 17 8.12 -0.91 -25.04
C THR A 17 9.14 -1.11 -26.20
N PRO A 18 8.72 -1.66 -27.36
CA PRO A 18 8.55 -3.07 -27.69
C PRO A 18 9.85 -3.76 -28.16
N GLY A 19 10.31 -4.81 -27.48
CA GLY A 19 11.41 -5.63 -27.99
C GLY A 19 11.78 -6.78 -27.08
N HIS A 20 11.61 -8.01 -27.57
CA HIS A 20 12.01 -9.26 -26.91
C HIS A 20 13.53 -9.27 -26.57
N GLU A 21 14.33 -8.44 -27.24
CA GLU A 21 15.79 -8.40 -27.15
C GLU A 21 16.38 -7.78 -25.86
N ARG A 22 15.55 -7.29 -24.92
CA ARG A 22 16.06 -6.68 -23.68
C ARG A 22 15.78 -7.44 -22.39
N ILE A 23 14.88 -8.42 -22.41
CA ILE A 23 14.71 -9.34 -21.28
C ILE A 23 15.99 -10.15 -21.06
N GLU A 24 16.75 -10.45 -22.11
CA GLU A 24 18.05 -11.11 -21.98
C GLU A 24 19.09 -10.29 -21.19
N ARG A 25 18.98 -8.95 -21.12
CA ARG A 25 19.85 -8.13 -20.26
C ARG A 25 19.50 -8.23 -18.78
N LEU A 26 18.28 -8.67 -18.42
CA LEU A 26 17.94 -9.04 -17.04
C LEU A 26 18.81 -10.21 -16.57
N MET A 27 19.28 -11.07 -17.50
CA MET A 27 20.11 -12.24 -17.17
C MET A 27 21.46 -11.86 -16.52
N TRP A 28 21.94 -10.63 -16.69
CA TRP A 28 23.17 -10.13 -16.07
C TRP A 28 22.95 -9.44 -14.71
N LEU A 29 21.71 -9.09 -14.36
CA LEU A 29 21.35 -8.42 -13.09
C LEU A 29 20.80 -9.40 -12.04
N ARG A 30 21.24 -10.66 -12.08
CA ARG A 30 20.89 -11.68 -11.08
C ARG A 30 21.14 -11.14 -9.67
N GLY A 31 20.05 -10.82 -8.95
CA GLY A 31 20.08 -10.42 -7.54
C GLY A 31 19.78 -8.96 -7.23
N ILE A 32 19.49 -8.10 -8.21
CA ILE A 32 19.30 -6.64 -7.99
C ILE A 32 17.83 -6.19 -8.19
N ILE A 33 16.99 -6.98 -8.86
CA ILE A 33 15.59 -6.63 -9.11
C ILE A 33 14.74 -7.12 -7.94
N HIS A 34 14.09 -6.18 -7.27
CA HIS A 34 13.27 -6.43 -6.08
C HIS A 34 11.77 -6.24 -6.34
N ALA A 35 11.42 -5.44 -7.35
CA ALA A 35 10.05 -5.28 -7.82
C ALA A 35 10.03 -4.98 -9.33
N ALA A 36 8.91 -5.30 -9.99
CA ALA A 36 8.68 -5.04 -11.40
C ALA A 36 7.25 -4.50 -11.59
N ILE A 37 7.12 -3.43 -12.38
CA ILE A 37 5.83 -2.91 -12.83
C ILE A 37 5.67 -3.28 -14.29
N VAL A 38 4.68 -4.10 -14.59
CA VAL A 38 4.30 -4.49 -15.94
C VAL A 38 3.11 -3.65 -16.35
N VAL A 39 3.27 -2.80 -17.36
CA VAL A 39 2.22 -1.88 -17.83
C VAL A 39 1.63 -2.38 -19.15
N TYR A 40 0.31 -2.35 -19.27
CA TYR A 40 -0.40 -2.54 -20.54
C TYR A 40 -1.37 -1.37 -20.79
N ASP A 41 -1.84 -1.24 -22.03
CA ASP A 41 -2.81 -0.23 -22.44
C ASP A 41 -4.21 -0.86 -22.48
N ILE A 42 -5.16 -0.32 -21.69
CA ILE A 42 -6.51 -0.90 -21.59
C ILE A 42 -7.29 -0.81 -22.92
N THR A 43 -6.89 0.08 -23.82
CA THR A 43 -7.51 0.24 -25.14
C THR A 43 -6.85 -0.64 -26.21
N ASN A 44 -6.01 -1.61 -25.82
CA ASN A 44 -5.30 -2.45 -26.76
C ASN A 44 -5.05 -3.87 -26.23
N GLN A 45 -5.89 -4.83 -26.67
CA GLN A 45 -5.79 -6.23 -26.24
C GLN A 45 -4.41 -6.85 -26.50
N ARG A 46 -3.73 -6.45 -27.58
CA ARG A 46 -2.40 -6.98 -27.93
C ARG A 46 -1.33 -6.58 -26.91
N THR A 47 -1.45 -5.42 -26.27
CA THR A 47 -0.51 -5.00 -25.22
C THR A 47 -0.69 -5.82 -23.96
N PHE A 48 -1.93 -6.21 -23.65
CA PHE A 48 -2.23 -7.08 -22.52
C PHE A 48 -1.65 -8.48 -22.73
N GLU A 49 -1.81 -9.10 -23.90
CA GLU A 49 -1.18 -10.41 -24.18
C GLU A 49 0.36 -10.37 -24.11
N LYS A 50 0.99 -9.25 -24.48
CA LYS A 50 2.44 -9.03 -24.30
C LYS A 50 2.81 -8.93 -22.82
N ALA A 51 2.04 -8.17 -22.03
CA ALA A 51 2.23 -8.05 -20.59
C ALA A 51 2.16 -9.43 -19.90
N LYS A 52 1.22 -10.30 -20.30
CA LYS A 52 1.14 -11.69 -19.79
C LYS A 52 2.42 -12.48 -20.06
N THR A 53 2.96 -12.34 -21.27
CA THR A 53 4.21 -12.99 -21.66
C THR A 53 5.38 -12.48 -20.80
N TRP A 54 5.44 -11.18 -20.54
CA TRP A 54 6.46 -10.59 -19.66
C TRP A 54 6.35 -11.05 -18.21
N VAL A 55 5.13 -11.09 -17.66
CA VAL A 55 4.88 -11.63 -16.31
C VAL A 55 5.39 -13.05 -16.19
N LYS A 56 5.01 -13.93 -17.13
CA LYS A 56 5.46 -15.33 -17.15
C LYS A 56 6.99 -15.42 -17.21
N THR A 57 7.61 -14.58 -18.04
CA THR A 57 9.07 -14.55 -18.20
C THR A 57 9.77 -14.10 -16.92
N LEU A 58 9.24 -13.09 -16.23
CA LEU A 58 9.73 -12.62 -14.93
C LEU A 58 9.63 -13.73 -13.88
N GLN A 59 8.49 -14.43 -13.82
CA GLN A 59 8.28 -15.52 -12.85
C GLN A 59 9.19 -16.73 -13.11
N GLU A 60 9.42 -17.09 -14.37
CA GLU A 60 10.30 -18.22 -14.71
C GLU A 60 11.79 -17.92 -14.52
N GLN A 61 12.20 -16.67 -14.75
CA GLN A 61 13.62 -16.30 -14.78
C GLN A 61 14.15 -15.75 -13.46
N THR A 62 13.27 -15.31 -12.55
CA THR A 62 13.68 -14.83 -11.23
C THR A 62 13.65 -15.95 -10.19
N ARG A 63 14.81 -16.19 -9.55
CA ARG A 63 14.99 -17.24 -8.52
C ARG A 63 14.56 -16.81 -7.12
N ARG A 64 14.09 -15.57 -6.95
CA ARG A 64 13.70 -14.96 -5.67
C ARG A 64 12.30 -14.38 -5.82
N ASN A 65 11.53 -14.32 -4.74
CA ASN A 65 10.28 -13.57 -4.68
C ASN A 65 10.55 -12.14 -5.15
N ILE A 66 10.03 -11.76 -6.31
CA ILE A 66 10.03 -10.38 -6.79
C ILE A 66 8.60 -9.87 -6.67
N PHE A 67 8.42 -8.62 -6.23
CA PHE A 67 7.09 -8.01 -6.20
C PHE A 67 6.68 -7.65 -7.63
N ILE A 68 5.61 -8.23 -8.15
CA ILE A 68 5.13 -7.96 -9.52
C ILE A 68 3.80 -7.20 -9.45
N ALA A 69 3.82 -5.96 -9.94
CA ALA A 69 2.64 -5.15 -10.15
C ALA A 69 2.20 -5.18 -11.62
N LEU A 70 0.92 -5.39 -11.88
CA LEU A 70 0.32 -5.22 -13.20
C LEU A 70 -0.49 -3.92 -13.23
N ALA A 71 -0.17 -3.03 -14.16
CA ALA A 71 -0.81 -1.72 -14.29
C ALA A 71 -1.51 -1.56 -15.65
N GLY A 72 -2.82 -1.34 -15.62
CA GLY A 72 -3.60 -0.98 -16.82
C GLY A 72 -3.61 0.53 -17.02
N ASN A 73 -2.89 1.05 -18.01
CA ASN A 73 -2.82 2.48 -18.31
C ASN A 73 -3.99 2.94 -19.19
N LYS A 74 -4.29 4.24 -19.14
CA LYS A 74 -5.40 4.95 -19.80
C LYS A 74 -6.78 4.65 -19.22
N ALA A 75 -6.86 4.46 -17.90
CA ALA A 75 -8.12 4.24 -17.19
C ALA A 75 -9.21 5.29 -17.49
N ASP A 76 -8.82 6.50 -17.89
CA ASP A 76 -9.71 7.59 -18.30
C ASP A 76 -10.48 7.33 -19.62
N LEU A 77 -10.09 6.33 -20.41
CA LEU A 77 -10.68 6.03 -21.73
C LEU A 77 -11.66 4.85 -21.69
N VAL A 78 -12.74 4.99 -20.91
CA VAL A 78 -13.75 3.93 -20.72
C VAL A 78 -14.42 3.48 -22.03
N SER A 79 -14.73 4.41 -22.95
CA SER A 79 -15.42 4.12 -24.21
C SER A 79 -14.55 3.41 -25.26
N GLY A 80 -13.22 3.47 -25.13
CA GLY A 80 -12.25 2.82 -26.02
C GLY A 80 -11.66 1.54 -25.43
N ARG A 81 -12.23 1.03 -24.34
CA ARG A 81 -11.70 -0.13 -23.62
C ARG A 81 -11.83 -1.41 -24.44
N GLU A 82 -10.71 -2.08 -24.65
CA GLU A 82 -10.66 -3.43 -25.25
C GLU A 82 -10.43 -4.50 -24.19
N VAL A 83 -9.63 -4.19 -23.16
CA VAL A 83 -9.35 -5.09 -22.04
C VAL A 83 -10.30 -4.77 -20.88
N LYS A 84 -11.18 -5.70 -20.54
CA LYS A 84 -12.08 -5.53 -19.39
C LYS A 84 -11.27 -5.51 -18.10
N TYR A 85 -11.70 -4.69 -17.15
CA TYR A 85 -11.08 -4.61 -15.83
C TYR A 85 -11.08 -5.98 -15.16
N GLU A 86 -12.21 -6.69 -15.22
CA GLU A 86 -12.41 -7.99 -14.59
C GLU A 86 -11.49 -9.07 -15.18
N ASP A 87 -11.24 -9.02 -16.50
CA ASP A 87 -10.35 -9.97 -17.18
C ASP A 87 -8.90 -9.77 -16.74
N ALA A 88 -8.46 -8.51 -16.62
CA ALA A 88 -7.10 -8.17 -16.15
C ALA A 88 -6.92 -8.43 -14.65
N GLN A 89 -7.93 -8.12 -13.84
CA GLN A 89 -7.96 -8.42 -12.42
C GLN A 89 -7.92 -9.93 -12.17
N SER A 90 -8.72 -10.70 -12.91
CA SER A 90 -8.73 -12.17 -12.82
C SER A 90 -7.38 -12.76 -13.23
N TYR A 91 -6.79 -12.25 -14.33
CA TYR A 91 -5.45 -12.67 -14.73
C TYR A 91 -4.40 -12.41 -13.64
N ALA A 92 -4.39 -11.22 -13.04
CA ALA A 92 -3.45 -10.88 -11.97
C ALA A 92 -3.63 -11.80 -10.75
N ALA A 93 -4.88 -12.07 -10.38
CA ALA A 93 -5.20 -13.00 -9.30
C ALA A 93 -4.77 -14.43 -9.63
N ASP A 94 -5.08 -14.93 -10.82
CA ASP A 94 -4.76 -16.30 -11.27
C ASP A 94 -3.25 -16.55 -11.33
N ASN A 95 -2.47 -15.51 -11.68
CA ASN A 95 -1.02 -15.57 -11.82
C ASN A 95 -0.29 -15.11 -10.56
N ASN A 96 -0.99 -14.93 -9.43
CA ASN A 96 -0.42 -14.56 -8.13
C ASN A 96 0.44 -13.29 -8.17
N LEU A 97 -0.03 -12.24 -8.86
CA LEU A 97 0.64 -10.95 -8.87
C LEU A 97 0.38 -10.20 -7.56
N ASP A 98 1.36 -9.46 -7.08
CA ASP A 98 1.29 -8.80 -5.77
C ASP A 98 0.42 -7.55 -5.79
N LEU A 99 0.27 -6.91 -6.96
CA LEU A 99 -0.59 -5.74 -7.14
C LEU A 99 -1.20 -5.72 -8.53
N PHE A 100 -2.48 -5.35 -8.60
CA PHE A 100 -3.14 -4.93 -9.83
C PHE A 100 -3.82 -3.58 -9.61
N MET A 101 -3.63 -2.67 -10.55
CA MET A 101 -4.25 -1.34 -10.49
C MET A 101 -4.41 -0.77 -11.89
N GLU A 102 -5.52 -0.08 -12.14
CA GLU A 102 -5.61 0.77 -13.33
C GLU A 102 -5.20 2.19 -13.01
N VAL A 103 -4.45 2.78 -13.93
CA VAL A 103 -3.85 4.10 -13.80
C VAL A 103 -4.18 4.94 -15.02
N SER A 104 -4.17 6.25 -14.84
CA SER A 104 -4.17 7.18 -15.98
C SER A 104 -2.99 8.12 -15.84
N ALA A 105 -2.02 7.97 -16.74
CA ALA A 105 -0.92 8.92 -16.86
C ALA A 105 -1.40 10.34 -17.23
N LYS A 106 -2.59 10.47 -17.83
CA LYS A 106 -3.16 11.75 -18.24
C LYS A 106 -3.81 12.50 -17.10
N THR A 107 -4.57 11.81 -16.24
CA THR A 107 -5.26 12.43 -15.10
C THR A 107 -4.46 12.35 -13.79
N GLY A 108 -3.41 11.53 -13.76
CA GLY A 108 -2.63 11.22 -12.56
C GLY A 108 -3.30 10.18 -11.65
N GLU A 109 -4.47 9.66 -12.05
CA GLU A 109 -5.23 8.69 -11.28
C GLU A 109 -4.38 7.45 -10.98
N ASN A 110 -4.25 7.12 -9.70
CA ASN A 110 -3.58 5.95 -9.15
C ASN A 110 -2.08 5.79 -9.47
N VAL A 111 -1.45 6.73 -10.18
CA VAL A 111 -0.03 6.65 -10.57
C VAL A 111 0.88 6.74 -9.34
N GLU A 112 0.64 7.72 -8.45
CA GLU A 112 1.42 7.89 -7.23
C GLU A 112 1.26 6.68 -6.29
N ASN A 113 0.04 6.18 -6.13
CA ASN A 113 -0.26 4.99 -5.32
C ASN A 113 0.46 3.74 -5.84
N LEU A 114 0.52 3.56 -7.16
CA LEU A 114 1.26 2.46 -7.79
C LEU A 114 2.75 2.53 -7.43
N PHE A 115 3.39 3.69 -7.56
CA PHE A 115 4.81 3.86 -7.24
C PHE A 115 5.08 3.73 -5.75
N VAL A 116 4.27 4.34 -4.88
CA VAL A 116 4.43 4.22 -3.42
C VAL A 116 4.31 2.77 -2.97
N THR A 117 3.33 2.04 -3.51
CA THR A 117 3.13 0.62 -3.16
C THR A 117 4.33 -0.22 -3.61
N VAL A 118 4.83 -0.02 -4.84
CA VAL A 118 5.94 -0.80 -5.40
C VAL A 118 7.28 -0.43 -4.75
N LEU A 119 7.54 0.85 -4.49
CA LEU A 119 8.78 1.33 -3.85
C LEU A 119 8.80 0.99 -2.36
N GLY A 120 7.64 0.96 -1.69
CA GLY A 120 7.51 0.52 -0.30
C GLY A 120 7.90 -0.94 -0.06
N CYS A 121 7.92 -1.77 -1.10
CA CYS A 121 8.28 -3.19 -1.04
C CYS A 121 9.79 -3.47 -0.83
N ASN A 122 10.66 -2.46 -0.90
CA ASN A 122 12.12 -2.65 -0.88
C ASN A 122 12.75 -2.81 0.52
N ILE A 123 11.99 -2.71 1.60
CA ILE A 123 12.50 -3.06 2.93
C ILE A 123 12.23 -4.55 3.15
N HIS A 124 13.00 -5.43 2.51
CA HIS A 124 13.17 -6.88 2.75
C HIS A 124 11.95 -7.71 3.23
N MET A 125 11.17 -8.21 2.27
CA MET A 125 10.17 -9.29 2.30
C MET A 125 10.23 -10.32 3.45
N ALA A 126 9.12 -10.44 4.17
CA ALA A 126 8.37 -11.69 4.19
C ALA A 126 6.90 -11.39 3.85
N ASN A 127 6.52 -11.77 2.65
CA ASN A 127 5.15 -11.73 2.18
C ASN A 127 4.44 -12.96 2.75
N ILE A 128 3.49 -12.77 3.65
CA ILE A 128 2.27 -13.58 3.58
C ILE A 128 1.37 -12.83 2.61
N SER A 129 1.63 -12.98 1.31
CA SER A 129 0.63 -12.59 0.32
C SER A 129 -0.50 -13.62 0.40
N ALA A 130 -1.74 -13.15 0.32
CA ALA A 130 -2.95 -13.97 0.38
C ALA A 130 -2.99 -15.12 -0.67
N ALA A 131 -2.03 -15.18 -1.60
CA ALA A 131 -1.85 -16.27 -2.55
C ALA A 131 -1.51 -17.63 -1.89
N ALA A 132 -0.96 -17.65 -0.68
CA ALA A 132 -0.69 -18.91 0.04
C ALA A 132 -1.95 -19.55 0.69
N LEU A 133 -3.12 -18.91 0.61
CA LEU A 133 -4.38 -19.38 1.24
C LEU A 133 -5.51 -19.63 0.22
N LYS A 134 -5.16 -19.91 -1.04
CA LYS A 134 -6.03 -19.93 -2.22
C LYS A 134 -6.95 -21.16 -2.38
N GLU A 135 -7.42 -21.78 -1.30
CA GLU A 135 -8.40 -22.89 -1.41
C GLU A 135 -9.79 -22.59 -0.89
N THR A 136 -10.02 -21.49 -0.17
CA THR A 136 -11.37 -20.99 0.04
C THR A 136 -11.31 -19.47 0.10
N ARG A 137 -12.21 -18.78 -0.59
CA ARG A 137 -12.41 -17.32 -0.43
C ARG A 137 -13.61 -17.13 0.51
N PRO A 138 -13.52 -17.39 1.84
CA PRO A 138 -14.53 -16.88 2.73
C PRO A 138 -14.41 -15.37 2.70
N GLU A 139 -15.53 -14.66 2.74
CA GLU A 139 -15.52 -13.23 3.06
C GLU A 139 -14.85 -13.08 4.45
N TRP A 140 -13.59 -12.64 4.50
CA TRP A 140 -12.87 -12.58 5.76
C TRP A 140 -13.51 -11.53 6.66
N THR A 141 -14.15 -11.99 7.73
CA THR A 141 -14.69 -11.18 8.82
C THR A 141 -13.66 -10.95 9.92
N THR A 142 -12.64 -11.81 10.01
CA THR A 142 -11.56 -11.76 11.02
C THR A 142 -10.22 -12.18 10.42
N VAL A 143 -9.12 -11.58 10.88
CA VAL A 143 -7.75 -12.02 10.52
C VAL A 143 -7.38 -13.26 11.34
N PRO A 144 -6.93 -14.37 10.73
CA PRO A 144 -6.48 -15.55 11.47
C PRO A 144 -5.32 -15.21 12.42
N GLY A 145 -5.37 -15.73 13.65
CA GLY A 145 -4.32 -15.49 14.66
C GLY A 145 -2.92 -15.94 14.22
N THR A 146 -2.83 -16.92 13.33
CA THR A 146 -1.56 -17.39 12.75
C THR A 146 -0.81 -16.32 11.95
N VAL A 147 -1.51 -15.33 11.38
CA VAL A 147 -0.87 -14.19 10.71
C VAL A 147 -0.09 -13.35 11.72
N THR A 148 -0.55 -13.27 12.97
CA THR A 148 0.14 -12.52 14.03
C THR A 148 1.42 -13.19 14.49
N GLU A 149 1.61 -14.50 14.29
CA GLU A 149 2.82 -15.21 14.71
C GLU A 149 4.02 -15.01 13.76
N SER A 150 3.80 -14.33 12.62
CA SER A 150 4.85 -14.12 11.63
C SER A 150 5.72 -12.90 11.95
N THR A 151 6.90 -13.16 12.51
CA THR A 151 7.86 -12.11 12.90
C THR A 151 8.57 -11.47 11.72
N GLU A 152 8.46 -12.02 10.51
CA GLU A 152 9.18 -11.53 9.33
C GLU A 152 8.36 -10.55 8.48
N VAL A 153 7.05 -10.45 8.71
CA VAL A 153 6.14 -9.67 7.85
C VAL A 153 6.39 -8.18 8.04
N LYS A 154 6.65 -7.51 6.91
CA LYS A 154 6.89 -6.06 6.85
C LYS A 154 5.76 -5.28 6.18
N ILE A 155 5.07 -5.91 5.24
CA ILE A 155 3.89 -5.33 4.59
C ILE A 155 2.74 -6.30 4.78
N LEU A 156 1.65 -5.80 5.35
CA LEU A 156 0.42 -6.56 5.53
C LEU A 156 -0.71 -5.83 4.80
N HIS A 157 -1.16 -6.43 3.71
CA HIS A 157 -2.25 -5.91 2.88
C HIS A 157 -3.50 -6.75 3.08
N LEU A 158 -4.54 -6.13 3.63
CA LEU A 158 -5.82 -6.75 3.98
C LEU A 158 -7.01 -5.91 3.51
N SER A 159 -6.81 -5.05 2.51
CA SER A 159 -7.87 -4.17 1.99
C SER A 159 -8.99 -4.95 1.30
N HIS A 160 -10.15 -4.32 1.13
CA HIS A 160 -11.31 -4.87 0.40
C HIS A 160 -11.80 -6.22 0.94
N ASN A 161 -11.80 -6.38 2.26
CA ASN A 161 -12.40 -7.52 2.95
C ASN A 161 -13.61 -7.07 3.78
N ASN A 162 -14.21 -8.00 4.51
CA ASN A 162 -15.32 -7.74 5.42
C ASN A 162 -14.83 -7.67 6.89
N LEU A 163 -13.56 -7.33 7.13
CA LEU A 163 -12.97 -7.38 8.47
C LEU A 163 -13.70 -6.43 9.40
N THR A 164 -14.24 -6.96 10.51
CA THR A 164 -14.90 -6.16 11.55
C THR A 164 -13.94 -5.81 12.68
N GLU A 165 -12.87 -6.59 12.83
CA GLU A 165 -11.84 -6.40 13.85
C GLU A 165 -10.47 -6.92 13.39
N LEU A 166 -9.43 -6.43 14.06
CA LEU A 166 -8.09 -7.00 14.01
C LEU A 166 -7.78 -7.75 15.31
N PRO A 167 -6.95 -8.81 15.25
CA PRO A 167 -6.54 -9.55 16.43
C PRO A 167 -5.82 -8.66 17.43
N THR A 168 -6.10 -8.86 18.72
CA THR A 168 -5.57 -8.07 19.84
C THR A 168 -4.07 -8.26 20.09
N ARG A 169 -3.42 -9.18 19.38
CA ARG A 169 -1.96 -9.43 19.41
C ARG A 169 -1.26 -8.97 18.13
N ALA A 170 -1.60 -7.78 17.62
CA ALA A 170 -0.89 -7.21 16.47
C ALA A 170 0.61 -6.97 16.77
N ASN A 171 0.99 -6.88 18.05
CA ASN A 171 2.35 -6.63 18.51
C ASN A 171 3.38 -7.72 18.17
N MET A 172 2.92 -8.90 17.72
CA MET A 172 3.80 -9.98 17.28
C MET A 172 4.33 -9.75 15.84
N LEU A 173 3.73 -8.82 15.09
CA LEU A 173 4.22 -8.33 13.80
C LEU A 173 5.30 -7.24 13.98
N THR A 174 6.32 -7.52 14.80
CA THR A 174 7.28 -6.50 15.27
C THR A 174 8.02 -5.80 14.12
N ASN A 175 8.18 -6.46 12.98
CA ASN A 175 8.87 -5.90 11.82
C ASN A 175 7.96 -5.14 10.84
N LEU A 176 6.65 -5.04 11.11
CA LEU A 176 5.70 -4.42 10.19
C LEU A 176 6.01 -2.93 9.94
N THR A 177 6.22 -2.59 8.67
CA THR A 177 6.48 -1.23 8.18
C THR A 177 5.29 -0.65 7.43
N VAL A 178 4.43 -1.47 6.82
CA VAL A 178 3.23 -1.00 6.11
C VAL A 178 2.03 -1.86 6.46
N LEU A 179 0.95 -1.22 6.87
CA LEU A 179 -0.33 -1.87 7.15
C LEU A 179 -1.44 -1.22 6.33
N ILE A 180 -2.06 -2.01 5.44
CA ILE A 180 -3.11 -1.55 4.52
C ILE A 180 -4.40 -2.29 4.82
N LEU A 181 -5.42 -1.55 5.27
CA LEU A 181 -6.68 -2.05 5.79
C LEU A 181 -7.90 -1.37 5.15
N ASN A 182 -7.67 -0.68 4.03
CA ASN A 182 -8.68 0.14 3.37
C ASN A 182 -9.91 -0.68 2.97
N HIS A 183 -11.09 -0.05 2.93
CA HIS A 183 -12.32 -0.70 2.49
C HIS A 183 -12.64 -1.99 3.28
N ASN A 184 -12.72 -1.87 4.60
CA ASN A 184 -13.16 -2.92 5.52
C ASN A 184 -14.35 -2.42 6.38
N LYS A 185 -14.71 -3.17 7.42
CA LYS A 185 -15.79 -2.83 8.35
C LYS A 185 -15.25 -2.60 9.77
N LEU A 186 -13.98 -2.21 9.91
CA LEU A 186 -13.33 -2.04 11.22
C LEU A 186 -13.99 -0.90 11.99
N THR A 187 -14.43 -1.18 13.21
CA THR A 187 -15.02 -0.17 14.11
C THR A 187 -13.99 0.44 15.06
N GLN A 188 -12.88 -0.27 15.27
CA GLN A 188 -11.74 0.12 16.09
C GLN A 188 -10.46 -0.56 15.60
N LEU A 189 -9.30 0.04 15.90
CA LEU A 189 -8.01 -0.64 15.86
C LEU A 189 -7.67 -1.11 17.28
N PRO A 190 -7.07 -2.30 17.45
CA PRO A 190 -6.67 -2.76 18.78
C PRO A 190 -5.51 -1.90 19.31
N GLU A 191 -5.45 -1.73 20.63
CA GLU A 191 -4.36 -0.98 21.30
C GLU A 191 -2.97 -1.54 20.95
N SER A 192 -2.87 -2.82 20.58
CA SER A 192 -1.63 -3.43 20.12
C SER A 192 -1.06 -2.83 18.82
N VAL A 193 -1.86 -2.09 18.02
CA VAL A 193 -1.38 -1.45 16.78
C VAL A 193 -0.29 -0.42 17.07
N VAL A 194 -0.35 0.29 18.21
CA VAL A 194 0.68 1.27 18.57
C VAL A 194 2.00 0.65 19.04
N GLU A 195 2.06 -0.69 19.09
CA GLU A 195 3.28 -1.45 19.39
C GLU A 195 4.08 -1.79 18.13
N LEU A 196 3.53 -1.54 16.95
CA LEU A 196 4.19 -1.67 15.65
C LEU A 196 5.19 -0.52 15.46
N ILE A 197 6.23 -0.45 16.28
CA ILE A 197 7.15 0.69 16.36
C ILE A 197 7.94 0.94 15.06
N HIS A 198 7.96 -0.03 14.15
CA HIS A 198 8.59 0.06 12.83
C HIS A 198 7.63 0.54 11.73
N LEU A 199 6.35 0.78 12.05
CA LEU A 199 5.33 1.18 11.08
C LEU A 199 5.64 2.56 10.49
N ILE A 200 5.63 2.61 9.16
CA ILE A 200 5.88 3.78 8.32
C ILE A 200 4.59 4.27 7.68
N CYS A 201 3.77 3.34 7.16
CA CYS A 201 2.49 3.67 6.55
C CYS A 201 1.36 2.89 7.22
N LEU A 202 0.30 3.61 7.59
CA LEU A 202 -0.94 3.02 8.08
C LEU A 202 -2.10 3.57 7.26
N TYR A 203 -2.69 2.72 6.42
CA TYR A 203 -3.85 3.06 5.62
C TYR A 203 -5.07 2.30 6.14
N VAL A 204 -6.09 3.03 6.60
CA VAL A 204 -7.32 2.49 7.16
C VAL A 204 -8.55 3.23 6.62
N ASP A 205 -8.45 3.79 5.41
CA ASP A 205 -9.55 4.56 4.82
C ASP A 205 -10.78 3.69 4.51
N ASN A 206 -11.94 4.32 4.41
CA ASN A 206 -13.21 3.64 4.13
C ASN A 206 -13.49 2.49 5.11
N ASN A 207 -13.45 2.81 6.41
CA ASN A 207 -13.80 1.93 7.52
C ASN A 207 -14.87 2.60 8.41
N GLN A 208 -15.09 2.08 9.62
CA GLN A 208 -16.08 2.59 10.58
C GLN A 208 -15.42 3.03 11.90
N LEU A 209 -14.14 3.40 11.86
CA LEU A 209 -13.37 3.75 13.06
C LEU A 209 -13.99 4.95 13.78
N SER A 210 -14.34 4.77 15.04
CA SER A 210 -14.90 5.83 15.89
C SER A 210 -13.86 6.53 16.78
N SER A 211 -12.72 5.87 17.00
CA SER A 211 -11.55 6.38 17.70
C SER A 211 -10.27 5.72 17.19
N LEU A 212 -9.13 6.37 17.45
CA LEU A 212 -7.80 5.75 17.33
C LEU A 212 -7.36 5.18 18.68
N PRO A 213 -6.45 4.20 18.71
CA PRO A 213 -5.80 3.73 19.93
C PRO A 213 -5.16 4.87 20.73
N ALA A 214 -5.02 4.68 22.03
CA ALA A 214 -4.28 5.64 22.85
C ALA A 214 -2.78 5.61 22.50
N SER A 215 -2.11 6.74 22.65
CA SER A 215 -0.65 6.85 22.46
C SER A 215 -0.18 6.55 21.03
N MET A 216 -0.87 7.09 20.02
CA MET A 216 -0.44 6.99 18.61
C MET A 216 1.00 7.47 18.40
N LYS A 217 1.49 8.39 19.26
CA LYS A 217 2.89 8.85 19.33
C LYS A 217 3.95 7.75 19.47
N ARG A 218 3.56 6.53 19.89
CA ARG A 218 4.48 5.38 19.96
C ARG A 218 4.98 4.95 18.58
N LEU A 219 4.22 5.22 17.52
CA LEU A 219 4.57 4.92 16.13
C LEU A 219 5.58 5.95 15.59
N LYS A 220 6.75 6.07 16.24
CA LYS A 220 7.75 7.12 15.96
C LYS A 220 8.26 7.16 14.51
N ASN A 221 8.10 6.07 13.77
CA ASN A 221 8.51 5.92 12.38
C ASN A 221 7.41 6.24 11.36
N LEU A 222 6.18 6.52 11.82
CA LEU A 222 5.04 6.74 10.94
C LEU A 222 5.24 8.02 10.11
N GLN A 223 5.11 7.88 8.80
CA GLN A 223 5.24 8.94 7.80
C GLN A 223 3.89 9.25 7.16
N GLU A 224 3.08 8.22 6.91
CA GLU A 224 1.76 8.38 6.32
C GLU A 224 0.68 7.70 7.16
N LEU A 225 -0.40 8.46 7.40
CA LEU A 225 -1.58 7.99 8.11
C LEU A 225 -2.83 8.39 7.33
N ASP A 226 -3.52 7.42 6.76
CA ASP A 226 -4.78 7.65 6.04
C ASP A 226 -5.98 7.13 6.83
N LEU A 227 -6.80 8.06 7.28
CA LEU A 227 -8.00 7.84 8.10
C LEU A 227 -9.27 8.24 7.36
N ARG A 228 -9.21 8.52 6.05
CA ARG A 228 -10.35 9.08 5.31
C ARG A 228 -11.59 8.20 5.41
N ASN A 229 -12.76 8.83 5.34
CA ASN A 229 -14.06 8.16 5.31
C ASN A 229 -14.26 7.16 6.47
N ASN A 230 -13.98 7.62 7.70
CA ASN A 230 -14.26 6.89 8.94
C ASN A 230 -15.34 7.63 9.77
N LYS A 231 -15.51 7.28 11.05
CA LYS A 231 -16.48 7.89 11.97
C LYS A 231 -15.79 8.65 13.12
N LEU A 232 -14.57 9.13 12.89
CA LEU A 232 -13.79 9.83 13.90
C LEU A 232 -14.42 11.18 14.22
N LYS A 233 -14.72 11.40 15.49
CA LYS A 233 -15.14 12.72 16.02
C LYS A 233 -13.99 13.50 16.65
N ARG A 234 -12.99 12.77 17.14
CA ARG A 234 -11.83 13.31 17.86
C ARG A 234 -10.56 12.58 17.46
N ILE A 235 -9.45 13.32 17.48
CA ILE A 235 -8.09 12.82 17.30
C ILE A 235 -7.24 13.53 18.37
N CYS A 236 -6.36 12.81 19.06
CA CYS A 236 -5.44 13.41 20.04
C CYS A 236 -4.34 14.17 19.29
N ILE A 237 -4.41 15.49 19.35
CA ILE A 237 -3.52 16.37 18.58
C ILE A 237 -2.10 16.33 19.14
N GLU A 238 -1.95 16.16 20.45
CA GLU A 238 -0.66 15.98 21.12
C GLU A 238 0.07 14.76 20.57
N ASP A 239 -0.64 13.62 20.45
CA ASP A 239 -0.06 12.40 19.90
C ASP A 239 0.38 12.58 18.44
N ILE A 240 -0.45 13.21 17.60
CA ILE A 240 -0.10 13.49 16.19
C ILE A 240 1.08 14.47 16.09
N SER A 241 1.15 15.48 16.97
CA SER A 241 2.26 16.44 17.01
C SER A 241 3.59 15.77 17.40
N ASP A 242 3.54 14.72 18.21
CA ASP A 242 4.70 13.93 18.61
C ASP A 242 5.20 12.95 17.54
N LEU A 243 4.39 12.67 16.51
CA LEU A 243 4.84 11.94 15.32
C LEU A 243 5.73 12.83 14.44
N LYS A 244 7.01 12.95 14.83
CA LYS A 244 7.97 13.86 14.19
C LYS A 244 8.25 13.53 12.72
N ARG A 245 8.09 12.26 12.33
CA ARG A 245 8.29 11.78 10.95
C ARG A 245 7.03 11.80 10.09
N LEU A 246 5.87 12.14 10.66
CA LEU A 246 4.60 12.16 9.92
C LEU A 246 4.60 13.32 8.92
N THR A 247 4.52 12.98 7.64
CA THR A 247 4.50 13.91 6.50
C THR A 247 3.14 14.01 5.85
N LYS A 248 2.29 12.98 5.97
CA LYS A 248 0.94 12.98 5.40
C LYS A 248 -0.07 12.45 6.42
N LEU A 249 -1.08 13.25 6.68
CA LEU A 249 -2.23 12.88 7.49
C LEU A 249 -3.51 13.17 6.69
N SER A 250 -4.25 12.12 6.40
CA SER A 250 -5.51 12.22 5.67
C SER A 250 -6.68 11.91 6.60
N VAL A 251 -7.59 12.87 6.82
CA VAL A 251 -8.75 12.74 7.72
C VAL A 251 -10.07 13.17 7.09
N GLU A 252 -10.08 13.50 5.80
CA GLU A 252 -11.29 13.83 5.03
C GLU A 252 -12.42 12.81 5.23
N GLY A 253 -13.68 13.25 5.19
CA GLY A 253 -14.84 12.35 5.30
C GLY A 253 -15.10 11.81 6.71
N ASN A 254 -14.44 12.35 7.73
CA ASN A 254 -14.73 12.07 9.14
C ASN A 254 -15.61 13.17 9.77
N PRO A 255 -16.54 12.82 10.68
CA PRO A 255 -17.36 13.78 11.42
C PRO A 255 -16.59 14.47 12.56
N LEU A 256 -15.41 15.05 12.26
CA LEU A 256 -14.57 15.73 13.24
C LEU A 256 -15.25 16.96 13.83
N THR A 257 -15.05 17.22 15.12
CA THR A 257 -15.55 18.45 15.73
C THR A 257 -14.78 19.68 15.20
N LEU A 258 -15.43 20.85 15.22
CA LEU A 258 -14.79 22.10 14.81
C LEU A 258 -13.52 22.42 15.63
N GLU A 259 -13.49 22.02 16.90
CA GLU A 259 -12.32 22.16 17.76
C GLU A 259 -11.13 21.38 17.19
N VAL A 260 -11.33 20.09 16.85
CA VAL A 260 -10.29 19.22 16.30
C VAL A 260 -9.83 19.73 14.93
N ILE A 261 -10.75 20.17 14.08
CA ILE A 261 -10.44 20.77 12.78
C ILE A 261 -9.53 21.99 12.96
N ARG A 262 -9.85 22.91 13.88
CA ARG A 262 -9.01 24.08 14.18
C ARG A 262 -7.62 23.67 14.65
N SER A 263 -7.54 22.71 15.56
CA SER A 263 -6.25 22.22 16.06
C SER A 263 -5.40 21.54 14.98
N LEU A 264 -6.02 20.81 14.04
CA LEU A 264 -5.32 20.24 12.88
C LEU A 264 -4.81 21.33 11.93
N LEU A 265 -5.61 22.37 11.67
CA LEU A 265 -5.19 23.52 10.85
C LEU A 265 -4.05 24.30 11.52
N GLU A 266 -4.11 24.52 12.83
CA GLU A 266 -3.00 25.11 13.60
C GLU A 266 -1.74 24.24 13.54
N LEU A 267 -1.89 22.92 13.64
CA LEU A 267 -0.77 21.99 13.54
C LEU A 267 -0.11 22.08 12.16
N ARG A 268 -0.91 22.13 11.07
CA ARG A 268 -0.44 22.35 9.69
C ARG A 268 0.29 23.69 9.58
N ALA A 269 -0.29 24.77 10.10
CA ALA A 269 0.29 26.11 10.05
C ALA A 269 1.61 26.23 10.83
N LYS A 270 1.73 25.56 11.98
CA LYS A 270 2.97 25.49 12.78
C LYS A 270 4.08 24.66 12.12
N ASN A 271 3.74 23.84 11.12
CA ASN A 271 4.64 22.85 10.51
C ASN A 271 4.60 22.94 8.98
N PRO A 272 4.84 24.12 8.38
CA PRO A 272 4.71 24.32 6.94
C PRO A 272 5.69 23.40 6.18
N GLY A 273 5.18 22.62 5.24
CA GLY A 273 5.97 21.68 4.44
C GLY A 273 6.46 20.42 5.17
N ARG A 274 6.35 20.36 6.51
CA ARG A 274 6.68 19.15 7.29
C ARG A 274 5.55 18.13 7.23
N ILE A 275 4.30 18.58 7.43
CA ILE A 275 3.13 17.72 7.44
C ILE A 275 2.04 18.29 6.53
N ASN A 276 1.60 17.48 5.58
CA ASN A 276 0.42 17.73 4.78
C ASN A 276 -0.79 17.12 5.49
N ILE A 277 -1.81 17.94 5.73
CA ILE A 277 -3.04 17.51 6.40
C ILE A 277 -4.20 17.85 5.49
N ASP A 278 -4.92 16.83 5.01
CA ASP A 278 -6.22 17.05 4.37
C ASP A 278 -7.30 17.15 5.46
N VAL A 279 -8.04 18.25 5.47
CA VAL A 279 -9.19 18.43 6.34
C VAL A 279 -10.31 18.91 5.45
N ALA A 280 -11.44 18.18 5.42
CA ALA A 280 -12.60 18.58 4.63
C ALA A 280 -13.07 19.97 5.10
N GLY A 281 -13.12 20.94 4.19
CA GLY A 281 -13.52 22.32 4.49
C GLY A 281 -12.99 23.40 3.55
N GLU A 282 -12.05 23.11 2.64
CA GLU A 282 -11.69 24.03 1.55
C GLU A 282 -12.52 23.69 0.30
N HIS A 283 -13.69 24.30 0.21
CA HIS A 283 -14.35 24.62 -1.06
C HIS A 283 -14.25 26.12 -1.30
#